data_AF-A0A1S3KWL5-F1
#
_entry.id   AF-A0A1S3KWL5-F1
#
_cell.length_a   1.000
_cell.length_b   1.000
_cell.length_c   1.000
_cell.angle_alpha   90.00
_cell.angle_beta   90.00
_cell.angle_gamma   90.00
#
_symmetry.space_group_name_H-M   'P 1'
#
loop_
_entity.id
_entity.type
_entity.pdbx_description
1 polymer ?
#
loop_
_entity_poly.entity_id
_entity_poly.type
_entity_poly.pdbx_seq_one_letter_code
_entity_poly.pdbx_strand_id
1 'polypeptide(L)'
;MGASVSIRNQTPYTWHYELVGDGGGSGTLHGWGSVERKLNSRWIHCYLKLRYDNHSSNSFSYEFNSHKQDGSQTFTIIETSGRSLIQLLCDTESNSPTCPNYGKQEEDRIRQQQEEMERRRQEEQRRRQQEERRRQEQLERERTIQQEIERESELSGRKVSKGREKLRQKLSLKGQQRHHQRTQVLHQMIEDDAAAIKRDEHGDLKNKFDELLKKYKITEDKSMQEDKLENRMKNLQNELTLQYFGEPQLSIWCQLTIDCAISQGEQSLTERFSILTAVTELTLTNDSDTDSKEDQLPDWDQKYDFLISLLEQLYSTNPTVAQKLVLSILDVFTEVSEKNKGHLSQILFNMIWTPSEILLFLRGVSGINQDLATSILQTSWIFSLLSLL
;
A
#
# COMPACT_ATOMS: atom_id res chain seq x y z
N MET A 1 68.93 -36.88 -57.94
CA MET A 1 68.44 -37.44 -56.66
C MET A 1 67.63 -36.37 -55.96
N GLY A 2 66.33 -36.62 -55.74
CA GLY A 2 65.39 -35.63 -55.17
C GLY A 2 65.66 -35.33 -53.70
N ALA A 3 65.08 -34.25 -53.20
CA ALA A 3 65.05 -33.89 -51.78
C ALA A 3 63.69 -34.26 -51.18
N SER A 4 63.61 -34.53 -49.88
CA SER A 4 62.36 -34.76 -49.14
C SER A 4 62.27 -33.88 -47.90
N VAL A 5 61.07 -33.41 -47.62
CA VAL A 5 60.76 -32.58 -46.45
C VAL A 5 59.67 -33.28 -45.66
N SER A 6 59.98 -33.65 -44.42
CA SER A 6 59.04 -34.20 -43.45
C SER A 6 58.63 -33.12 -42.47
N ILE A 7 57.33 -32.97 -42.22
CA ILE A 7 56.78 -32.07 -41.21
C ILE A 7 56.03 -32.94 -40.21
N ARG A 8 56.45 -32.90 -38.95
CA ARG A 8 55.90 -33.67 -37.84
C ARG A 8 55.24 -32.72 -36.85
N ASN A 9 54.00 -33.01 -36.50
CA ASN A 9 53.28 -32.31 -35.46
C ASN A 9 53.26 -33.18 -34.21
N GLN A 10 53.99 -32.79 -33.17
CA GLN A 10 53.96 -33.42 -31.85
C GLN A 10 53.12 -32.62 -30.86
N THR A 11 52.15 -31.86 -31.37
CA THR A 11 51.20 -31.09 -30.57
C THR A 11 49.79 -31.62 -30.84
N PRO A 12 48.84 -31.44 -29.91
CA PRO A 12 47.45 -31.86 -30.13
C PRO A 12 46.69 -30.97 -31.11
N TYR A 13 47.29 -29.87 -31.57
CA TYR A 13 46.62 -28.83 -32.36
C TYR A 13 46.68 -29.10 -33.86
N THR A 14 45.73 -28.55 -34.59
CA THR A 14 45.71 -28.61 -36.06
C THR A 14 46.52 -27.46 -36.64
N TRP A 15 47.39 -27.78 -37.60
CA TRP A 15 48.21 -26.82 -38.33
C TRP A 15 47.93 -26.90 -39.83
N HIS A 16 48.01 -25.78 -40.52
CA HIS A 16 48.08 -25.76 -41.98
C HIS A 16 49.51 -25.46 -42.39
N TYR A 17 50.04 -26.25 -43.31
CA TYR A 17 51.37 -26.04 -43.86
C TYR A 17 51.28 -25.63 -45.32
N GLU A 18 52.21 -24.79 -45.74
CA GLU A 18 52.49 -24.46 -47.13
C GLU A 18 54.00 -24.56 -47.33
N LEU A 19 54.40 -25.51 -48.18
CA LEU A 19 55.79 -25.68 -48.59
C LEU A 19 55.99 -24.98 -49.94
N VAL A 20 56.74 -23.89 -49.94
CA VAL A 20 57.05 -23.08 -51.12
C VAL A 20 58.38 -23.53 -51.73
N GLY A 21 58.32 -24.11 -52.92
CA GLY A 21 59.45 -24.64 -53.70
C GLY A 21 58.98 -25.50 -54.87
N ASP A 22 59.89 -25.94 -55.74
CA ASP A 22 59.56 -26.84 -56.86
C ASP A 22 59.21 -28.25 -56.36
N GLY A 23 57.96 -28.68 -56.59
CA GLY A 23 57.37 -29.87 -55.97
C GLY A 23 56.78 -29.62 -54.58
N GLY A 24 56.70 -28.34 -54.16
CA GLY A 24 56.01 -27.90 -52.96
C GLY A 24 54.50 -28.11 -53.01
N GLY A 25 53.84 -27.88 -51.87
CA GLY A 25 52.40 -28.04 -51.74
C GLY A 25 51.89 -27.63 -50.37
N SER A 26 50.58 -27.50 -50.25
CA SER A 26 49.90 -27.14 -49.01
C SER A 26 49.02 -28.27 -48.50
N GLY A 27 48.69 -28.23 -47.21
CA GLY A 27 47.75 -29.17 -46.62
C GLY A 27 47.47 -28.90 -45.15
N THR A 28 46.62 -29.76 -44.58
CA THR A 28 46.31 -29.76 -43.15
C THR A 28 47.09 -30.86 -42.47
N LEU A 29 47.68 -30.54 -41.32
CA LEU A 29 48.44 -31.41 -40.46
C LEU A 29 47.71 -31.50 -39.11
N HIS A 30 47.00 -32.60 -38.90
CA HIS A 30 46.28 -32.84 -37.65
C HIS A 30 47.24 -33.07 -36.48
N GLY A 31 46.70 -32.96 -35.26
CA GLY A 31 47.43 -33.26 -34.03
C GLY A 31 48.11 -34.61 -34.07
N TRP A 32 49.35 -34.69 -33.59
CA TRP A 32 50.17 -35.91 -33.57
C TRP A 32 50.48 -36.52 -34.95
N GLY A 33 50.17 -35.81 -36.03
CA GLY A 33 50.34 -36.27 -37.40
C GLY A 33 51.72 -35.95 -38.00
N SER A 34 52.00 -36.55 -39.15
CA SER A 34 53.18 -36.20 -39.95
C SER A 34 52.86 -36.26 -41.43
N VAL A 35 53.55 -35.44 -42.23
CA VAL A 35 53.48 -35.47 -43.68
C VAL A 35 54.89 -35.41 -44.28
N GLU A 36 55.08 -36.10 -45.39
CA GLU A 36 56.33 -36.06 -46.15
C GLU A 36 56.04 -35.61 -47.58
N ARG A 37 56.85 -34.69 -48.09
CA ARG A 37 56.77 -34.19 -49.46
C ARG A 37 58.11 -34.34 -50.16
N LYS A 38 58.09 -34.84 -51.38
CA LYS A 38 59.27 -34.93 -52.24
C LYS A 38 59.36 -33.67 -53.09
N LEU A 39 60.51 -33.01 -53.05
CA LEU A 39 60.83 -31.87 -53.91
C LEU A 39 61.35 -32.39 -55.26
N ASN A 40 60.90 -31.74 -56.33
CA ASN A 40 61.26 -32.13 -57.71
C ASN A 40 62.73 -31.84 -58.01
N SER A 41 63.28 -30.81 -57.38
CA SER A 41 64.67 -30.39 -57.54
C SER A 41 65.21 -29.81 -56.22
N ARG A 42 66.54 -29.77 -56.06
CA ARG A 42 67.19 -29.16 -54.88
C ARG A 42 67.32 -27.66 -55.12
N TRP A 43 66.85 -26.86 -54.17
CA TRP A 43 66.80 -25.39 -54.23
C TRP A 43 67.49 -24.76 -53.03
N ILE A 44 68.18 -23.65 -53.28
CA ILE A 44 68.93 -22.89 -52.27
C ILE A 44 67.99 -22.13 -51.31
N HIS A 45 66.78 -21.77 -51.77
CA HIS A 45 65.78 -21.03 -51.00
C HIS A 45 64.41 -21.73 -51.07
N CYS A 46 64.05 -22.46 -50.02
CA CYS A 46 62.71 -23.01 -49.80
C CYS A 46 62.08 -22.35 -48.57
N TYR A 47 60.76 -22.27 -48.53
CA TYR A 47 60.04 -21.75 -47.35
C TYR A 47 59.02 -22.74 -46.84
N LEU A 48 59.03 -22.97 -45.54
CA LEU A 48 57.95 -23.63 -44.81
C LEU A 48 57.14 -22.58 -44.06
N LYS A 49 55.89 -22.42 -44.45
CA LYS A 49 54.93 -21.60 -43.71
C LYS A 49 54.00 -22.50 -42.93
N LEU A 50 53.82 -22.21 -41.64
CA LEU A 50 52.90 -22.91 -40.77
C LEU A 50 51.91 -21.93 -40.17
N ARG A 51 50.64 -22.31 -40.18
CA ARG A 51 49.54 -21.52 -39.67
C ARG A 51 48.76 -22.34 -38.67
N TYR A 52 48.55 -21.79 -37.48
CA TYR A 52 47.75 -22.41 -36.44
C TYR A 52 46.27 -22.31 -36.82
N ASP A 53 45.61 -23.46 -37.01
CA ASP A 53 44.17 -23.57 -37.28
C ASP A 53 43.63 -22.47 -38.25
N ASN A 54 42.54 -21.80 -37.90
CA ASN A 54 41.89 -20.77 -38.72
C ASN A 54 42.51 -19.37 -38.57
N HIS A 55 43.73 -19.23 -38.07
CA HIS A 55 44.37 -17.92 -37.95
C HIS A 55 44.53 -17.24 -39.32
N SER A 56 44.41 -15.91 -39.34
CA SER A 56 44.54 -15.12 -40.58
C SER A 56 45.99 -14.92 -41.05
N SER A 57 46.97 -15.19 -40.18
CA SER A 57 48.40 -15.02 -40.45
C SER A 57 49.20 -16.29 -40.12
N ASN A 58 50.34 -16.47 -40.77
CA ASN A 58 51.23 -17.60 -40.52
C ASN A 58 51.93 -17.43 -39.16
N SER A 59 51.86 -18.45 -38.31
CA SER A 59 52.56 -18.48 -37.02
C SER A 59 54.06 -18.70 -37.18
N PHE A 60 54.47 -19.41 -38.25
CA PHE A 60 55.87 -19.56 -38.63
C PHE A 60 56.06 -19.33 -40.12
N SER A 61 57.18 -18.71 -40.46
CA SER A 61 57.72 -18.65 -41.82
C SER A 61 59.21 -18.97 -41.72
N TYR A 62 59.60 -20.17 -42.13
CA TYR A 62 60.96 -20.69 -41.99
C TYR A 62 61.61 -20.82 -43.37
N GLU A 63 62.69 -20.10 -43.59
CA GLU A 63 63.51 -20.24 -44.79
C GLU A 63 64.56 -21.33 -44.57
N PHE A 64 64.70 -22.26 -45.52
CA PHE A 64 65.67 -23.35 -45.44
C PHE A 64 66.25 -23.71 -46.81
N ASN A 65 67.40 -24.38 -46.81
CA ASN A 65 68.10 -24.78 -48.03
C ASN A 65 68.08 -26.31 -48.22
N SER A 66 67.31 -26.79 -49.21
CA SER A 66 67.14 -28.22 -49.51
C SER A 66 68.37 -28.91 -50.14
N HIS A 67 69.47 -28.19 -50.40
CA HIS A 67 70.76 -28.79 -50.78
C HIS A 67 71.56 -29.35 -49.59
N LYS A 68 71.23 -28.99 -48.35
CA LYS A 68 71.93 -29.48 -47.15
C LYS A 68 71.53 -30.92 -46.80
N GLN A 69 72.46 -31.69 -46.19
CA GLN A 69 72.29 -33.07 -45.68
C GLN A 69 71.53 -34.03 -46.63
N ASP A 70 72.15 -34.45 -47.73
CA ASP A 70 71.63 -35.42 -48.71
C ASP A 70 70.22 -35.13 -49.29
N GLY A 71 69.65 -33.96 -48.98
CA GLY A 71 68.34 -33.50 -49.42
C GLY A 71 67.16 -33.88 -48.53
N SER A 72 67.36 -34.51 -47.36
CA SER A 72 66.25 -34.88 -46.45
C SER A 72 66.22 -33.95 -45.24
N GLN A 73 65.07 -33.32 -44.95
CA GLN A 73 64.92 -32.41 -43.81
C GLN A 73 63.63 -32.69 -43.05
N THR A 74 63.71 -32.60 -41.73
CA THR A 74 62.60 -32.84 -40.82
C THR A 74 62.33 -31.61 -39.96
N PHE A 75 61.12 -31.08 -40.11
CA PHE A 75 60.57 -30.04 -39.25
C PHE A 75 59.66 -30.68 -38.20
N THR A 76 59.88 -30.37 -36.92
CA THR A 76 59.10 -30.93 -35.82
C THR A 76 58.50 -29.80 -34.99
N ILE A 77 57.17 -29.75 -34.94
CA ILE A 77 56.39 -28.79 -34.14
C ILE A 77 56.20 -29.41 -32.75
N ILE A 78 56.69 -28.75 -31.71
CA ILE A 78 56.63 -29.23 -30.32
C ILE A 78 56.10 -28.15 -29.38
N GLU A 79 55.51 -28.57 -28.27
CA GLU A 79 55.25 -27.67 -27.14
C GLU A 79 56.54 -27.53 -26.29
N THR A 80 56.78 -26.31 -25.81
CA THR A 80 57.80 -26.08 -24.77
C THR A 80 57.37 -26.72 -23.44
N SER A 81 58.30 -26.94 -22.49
CA SER A 81 58.00 -27.61 -21.22
C SER A 81 56.90 -26.93 -20.37
N GLY A 82 56.70 -25.62 -20.53
CA GLY A 82 55.61 -24.88 -19.89
C GLY A 82 54.31 -24.83 -20.69
N ARG A 83 54.29 -25.44 -21.87
CA ARG A 83 53.23 -25.39 -22.90
C ARG A 83 52.82 -23.96 -23.30
N SER A 84 53.59 -22.93 -22.92
CA SER A 84 53.27 -21.52 -23.19
C SER A 84 53.58 -21.11 -24.62
N LEU A 85 54.60 -21.75 -25.20
CA LEU A 85 55.07 -21.53 -26.57
C LEU A 85 55.09 -22.85 -27.34
N ILE A 86 54.87 -22.73 -28.64
CA ILE A 86 55.16 -23.75 -29.64
C ILE A 86 56.51 -23.45 -30.24
N GLN A 87 57.34 -24.46 -30.44
CA GLN A 87 58.65 -24.36 -31.04
C GLN A 87 58.72 -25.21 -32.30
N LEU A 88 59.32 -24.67 -33.35
CA LEU A 88 59.60 -25.38 -34.59
C LEU A 88 61.07 -25.80 -34.61
N LEU A 89 61.34 -27.09 -34.56
CA LEU A 89 62.68 -27.65 -34.66
C LEU A 89 62.97 -28.06 -36.11
N CYS A 90 64.19 -27.79 -36.58
CA CYS A 90 64.73 -28.35 -37.82
C CYS A 90 65.91 -29.25 -37.47
N ASP A 91 65.99 -30.44 -38.06
CA ASP A 91 67.11 -31.38 -37.87
C ASP A 91 68.42 -30.92 -38.52
N THR A 92 68.33 -30.04 -39.53
CA THR A 92 69.49 -29.56 -40.29
C THR A 92 69.99 -28.17 -39.88
N GLU A 93 69.19 -27.40 -39.14
CA GLU A 93 69.49 -26.02 -38.77
C GLU A 93 69.24 -25.77 -37.28
N SER A 94 70.14 -25.03 -36.64
CA SER A 94 70.07 -24.75 -35.20
C SER A 94 69.03 -23.71 -34.81
N ASN A 95 68.42 -23.01 -35.79
CA ASN A 95 67.39 -22.03 -35.51
C ASN A 95 66.08 -22.73 -35.16
N SER A 96 65.53 -22.40 -34.00
CA SER A 96 64.29 -22.99 -33.49
C SER A 96 63.31 -21.89 -33.09
N PRO A 97 62.64 -21.25 -34.06
CA PRO A 97 61.72 -20.16 -33.78
C PRO A 97 60.55 -20.64 -32.93
N THR A 98 59.99 -19.70 -32.17
CA THR A 98 58.87 -19.96 -31.25
C THR A 98 57.69 -19.04 -31.56
N CYS A 99 56.47 -19.54 -31.38
CA CYS A 99 55.25 -18.73 -31.36
C CYS A 99 54.44 -19.01 -30.08
N PRO A 100 53.50 -18.13 -29.70
CA PRO A 100 52.57 -18.42 -28.61
C PRO A 100 51.78 -19.72 -28.85
N ASN A 101 51.51 -20.46 -27.77
CA ASN A 101 50.58 -21.59 -27.82
C ASN A 101 49.14 -21.09 -27.71
N TYR A 102 48.56 -20.76 -28.87
CA TYR A 102 47.19 -20.25 -28.96
C TYR A 102 46.15 -21.27 -28.47
N GLY A 103 46.39 -22.57 -28.66
CA GLY A 103 45.48 -23.62 -28.18
C GLY A 103 45.41 -23.67 -26.67
N LYS A 104 46.56 -23.62 -25.98
CA LYS A 104 46.59 -23.51 -24.52
C LYS A 104 45.93 -22.21 -24.02
N GLN A 105 46.17 -21.08 -24.69
CA GLN A 105 45.55 -19.82 -24.29
C GLN A 105 44.02 -19.89 -24.34
N GLU A 106 43.45 -20.53 -25.36
CA GLU A 106 42.01 -20.70 -25.45
C GLU A 106 41.47 -21.70 -24.40
N GLU A 107 42.18 -22.82 -24.18
CA GLU A 107 41.87 -23.77 -23.10
C GLU A 107 41.83 -23.07 -21.72
N ASP A 108 42.83 -22.23 -21.42
CA ASP A 108 42.93 -21.50 -20.16
C ASP A 108 41.80 -20.47 -20.01
N ARG A 109 41.42 -19.78 -21.10
CA ARG A 109 40.29 -18.82 -21.09
C ARG A 109 38.96 -19.52 -20.85
N ILE A 110 38.70 -20.64 -21.53
CA ILE A 110 37.49 -21.43 -21.34
C ILE A 110 37.41 -21.95 -19.90
N ARG A 111 38.53 -22.46 -19.36
CA ARG A 111 38.60 -22.93 -17.97
C ARG A 111 38.29 -21.81 -16.97
N GLN A 112 38.89 -20.64 -17.12
CA GLN A 112 38.63 -19.49 -16.25
C GLN A 112 37.15 -19.08 -16.28
N GLN A 113 36.52 -19.05 -17.45
CA GLN A 113 35.09 -18.75 -17.58
C GLN A 113 34.20 -19.78 -16.89
N GLN A 114 34.55 -21.07 -16.99
CA GLN A 114 33.82 -22.14 -16.32
C GLN A 114 33.94 -22.04 -14.79
N GLU A 115 35.15 -21.83 -14.27
CA GLU A 115 35.40 -21.64 -12.85
C GLU A 115 34.67 -20.41 -12.28
N GLU A 116 34.64 -19.30 -13.02
CA GLU A 116 33.91 -18.10 -12.62
C GLU A 116 32.39 -18.33 -12.60
N MET A 117 31.85 -18.99 -13.62
CA MET A 117 30.43 -19.32 -13.68
C MET A 117 30.02 -20.26 -12.54
N GLU A 118 30.84 -21.26 -12.23
CA GLU A 118 30.59 -22.18 -11.12
C GLU A 118 30.66 -21.46 -9.76
N ARG A 119 31.64 -20.58 -9.56
CA ARG A 119 31.72 -19.72 -8.36
C ARG A 119 30.47 -18.85 -8.18
N ARG A 120 30.01 -18.20 -9.26
CA ARG A 120 28.79 -17.38 -9.22
C ARG A 120 27.56 -18.21 -8.84
N ARG A 121 27.42 -19.42 -9.38
CA ARG A 121 26.32 -20.34 -9.02
C ARG A 121 26.37 -20.75 -7.55
N GLN A 122 27.55 -21.10 -7.02
CA GLN A 122 27.71 -21.47 -5.62
C GLN A 122 27.44 -20.30 -4.67
N GLU A 123 27.88 -19.08 -5.01
CA GLU A 123 27.60 -17.88 -4.22
C GLU A 123 26.11 -17.55 -4.20
N GLU A 124 25.44 -17.61 -5.36
CA GLU A 124 24.01 -17.35 -5.47
C GLU A 124 23.20 -18.37 -4.67
N GLN A 125 23.56 -19.65 -4.73
CA GLN A 125 22.90 -20.69 -3.95
C GLN A 125 23.07 -20.48 -2.44
N ARG A 126 24.27 -20.06 -1.99
CA ARG A 126 24.52 -19.70 -0.58
C ARG A 126 23.70 -18.49 -0.14
N ARG A 127 23.60 -17.45 -0.97
CA ARG A 127 22.77 -16.26 -0.68
C ARG A 127 21.30 -16.63 -0.54
N ARG A 128 20.76 -17.44 -1.46
CA ARG A 128 19.37 -17.92 -1.41
C ARG A 128 19.10 -18.71 -0.12
N GLN A 129 19.99 -19.64 0.25
CA GLN A 129 19.84 -20.40 1.50
C GLN A 129 19.91 -19.53 2.76
N GLN A 130 20.74 -18.48 2.75
CA GLN A 130 20.82 -17.56 3.89
C GLN A 130 19.57 -16.67 3.98
N GLU A 131 19.06 -16.19 2.86
CA GLU A 131 17.83 -15.41 2.81
C GLU A 131 16.60 -16.22 3.24
N GLU A 132 16.51 -17.47 2.78
CA GLU A 132 15.45 -18.39 3.18
C GLU A 132 15.48 -18.69 4.69
N ARG A 133 16.67 -18.91 5.27
CA ARG A 133 16.82 -19.03 6.73
C ARG A 133 16.36 -17.78 7.47
N ARG A 134 16.75 -16.58 7.01
CA ARG A 134 16.30 -15.33 7.64
C ARG A 134 14.78 -15.16 7.57
N ARG A 135 14.16 -15.52 6.45
CA ARG A 135 12.69 -15.50 6.32
C ARG A 135 12.03 -16.51 7.26
N GLN A 136 12.58 -17.72 7.38
CA GLN A 136 12.08 -18.72 8.32
C GLN A 136 12.19 -18.24 9.78
N GLU A 137 13.35 -17.70 10.19
CA GLU A 137 13.54 -17.15 11.53
C GLU A 137 12.57 -15.99 11.82
N GLN A 138 12.31 -15.12 10.84
CA GLN A 138 11.31 -14.05 10.97
C GLN A 138 9.90 -14.62 11.18
N LEU A 139 9.48 -15.58 10.35
CA LEU A 139 8.18 -16.23 10.47
C LEU A 139 8.01 -16.95 11.82
N GLU A 140 9.06 -17.58 12.33
CA GLU A 140 9.02 -18.26 13.63
C GLU A 140 8.92 -17.27 14.81
N ARG A 141 9.63 -16.13 14.73
CA ARG A 141 9.49 -15.04 15.71
C ARG A 141 8.08 -14.44 15.68
N GLU A 142 7.56 -14.17 14.50
CA GLU A 142 6.21 -13.62 14.33
C GLU A 142 5.14 -14.57 14.89
N ARG A 143 5.25 -15.88 14.63
CA ARG A 143 4.38 -16.89 15.24
C ARG A 143 4.47 -16.90 16.77
N THR A 144 5.69 -16.79 17.31
CA THR A 144 5.91 -16.79 18.76
C THR A 144 5.25 -15.57 19.41
N ILE A 145 5.43 -14.39 18.81
CA ILE A 145 4.82 -13.14 19.26
C ILE A 145 3.29 -13.24 19.17
N GLN A 146 2.75 -13.77 18.06
CA GLN A 146 1.31 -13.93 17.89
C GLN A 146 0.70 -14.85 18.97
N GLN A 147 1.37 -15.96 19.31
CA GLN A 147 0.93 -16.85 20.39
C GLN A 147 0.99 -16.18 21.76
N GLU A 148 1.95 -15.29 22.00
CA GLU A 148 2.05 -14.54 23.26
C GLU A 148 0.95 -13.49 23.37
N ILE A 149 0.66 -12.77 22.28
CA ILE A 149 -0.49 -11.86 22.17
C ILE A 149 -1.81 -12.60 22.42
N GLU A 150 -2.00 -13.77 21.81
CA GLU A 150 -3.21 -14.59 22.05
C GLU A 150 -3.34 -14.99 23.52
N ARG A 151 -2.26 -15.47 24.15
CA ARG A 151 -2.27 -15.82 25.58
C ARG A 151 -2.59 -14.61 26.46
N GLU A 152 -1.99 -13.45 26.18
CA GLU A 152 -2.25 -12.23 26.94
C GLU A 152 -3.68 -11.73 26.75
N SER A 153 -4.19 -11.78 25.52
CA SER A 153 -5.57 -11.44 25.16
C SER A 153 -6.57 -12.34 25.87
N GLU A 154 -6.35 -13.67 25.90
CA GLU A 154 -7.19 -14.59 26.66
C GLU A 154 -7.19 -14.29 28.17
N LEU A 155 -6.01 -14.00 28.74
CA LEU A 155 -5.89 -13.64 30.16
C LEU A 155 -6.59 -12.31 30.46
N SER A 156 -6.45 -11.32 29.59
CA SER A 156 -7.13 -10.03 29.71
C SER A 156 -8.64 -10.20 29.60
N GLY A 157 -9.11 -10.94 28.59
CA GLY A 157 -10.53 -11.26 28.38
C GLY A 157 -11.15 -11.95 29.59
N ARG A 158 -10.45 -12.92 30.21
CA ARG A 158 -10.88 -13.56 31.47
C ARG A 158 -10.94 -12.59 32.66
N LYS A 159 -9.99 -11.66 32.77
CA LYS A 159 -10.01 -10.63 33.83
C LYS A 159 -11.17 -9.65 33.64
N VAL A 160 -11.41 -9.22 32.40
CA VAL A 160 -12.52 -8.33 32.04
C VAL A 160 -13.86 -9.01 32.28
N SER A 161 -14.03 -10.28 31.88
CA SER A 161 -15.27 -11.03 32.11
C SER A 161 -15.58 -11.18 33.60
N LYS A 162 -14.57 -11.53 34.41
CA LYS A 162 -14.69 -11.61 35.88
C LYS A 162 -14.99 -10.24 36.51
N GLY A 163 -14.41 -9.16 35.98
CA GLY A 163 -14.70 -7.79 36.40
C GLY A 163 -16.13 -7.39 36.09
N ARG A 164 -16.61 -7.70 34.89
CA ARG A 164 -17.97 -7.44 34.42
C ARG A 164 -19.01 -8.22 35.23
N GLU A 165 -18.72 -9.47 35.57
CA GLU A 165 -19.58 -10.30 36.42
C GLU A 165 -19.67 -9.74 37.85
N LYS A 166 -18.54 -9.36 38.46
CA LYS A 166 -18.52 -8.69 39.77
C LYS A 166 -19.30 -7.37 39.75
N LEU A 167 -19.16 -6.58 38.69
CA LEU A 167 -19.92 -5.33 38.53
C LEU A 167 -21.42 -5.60 38.41
N ARG A 168 -21.82 -6.62 37.63
CA ARG A 168 -23.21 -7.06 37.50
C ARG A 168 -23.80 -7.51 38.84
N GLN A 169 -23.04 -8.27 39.64
CA GLN A 169 -23.44 -8.66 41.00
C GLN A 169 -23.60 -7.44 41.91
N LYS A 170 -22.65 -6.48 41.89
CA LYS A 170 -22.77 -5.23 42.66
C LYS A 170 -23.96 -4.38 42.25
N LEU A 171 -24.24 -4.26 40.95
CA LEU A 171 -25.40 -3.54 40.42
C LEU A 171 -26.70 -4.26 40.79
N SER A 172 -26.73 -5.59 40.78
CA SER A 172 -27.87 -6.38 41.23
C SER A 172 -28.14 -6.22 42.72
N LEU A 173 -27.11 -6.26 43.57
CA LEU A 173 -27.22 -6.01 45.01
C LEU A 173 -27.67 -4.58 45.32
N LYS A 174 -27.10 -3.57 44.65
CA LYS A 174 -27.57 -2.17 44.74
C LYS A 174 -29.00 -2.02 44.21
N GLY A 175 -29.35 -2.77 43.17
CA GLY A 175 -30.69 -2.85 42.61
C GLY A 175 -31.68 -3.41 43.63
N GLN A 176 -31.35 -4.53 44.30
CA GLN A 176 -32.16 -5.11 45.38
C GLN A 176 -32.25 -4.20 46.60
N GLN A 177 -31.17 -3.54 47.01
CA GLN A 177 -31.19 -2.57 48.11
C GLN A 177 -32.05 -1.36 47.76
N ARG A 178 -31.91 -0.80 46.55
CA ARG A 178 -32.79 0.27 46.06
C ARG A 178 -34.22 -0.20 45.94
N HIS A 179 -34.47 -1.45 45.54
CA HIS A 179 -35.81 -2.01 45.44
C HIS A 179 -36.42 -2.21 46.83
N HIS A 180 -35.66 -2.68 47.81
CA HIS A 180 -36.09 -2.83 49.19
C HIS A 180 -36.37 -1.47 49.85
N GLN A 181 -35.51 -0.47 49.61
CA GLN A 181 -35.75 0.92 50.01
C GLN A 181 -36.96 1.51 49.28
N ARG A 182 -37.12 1.28 47.97
CA ARG A 182 -38.30 1.71 47.21
C ARG A 182 -39.56 1.02 47.70
N THR A 183 -39.52 -0.26 48.07
CA THR A 183 -40.67 -1.02 48.58
C THR A 183 -41.04 -0.58 49.99
N GLN A 184 -40.07 -0.22 50.84
CA GLN A 184 -40.31 0.43 52.14
C GLN A 184 -40.88 1.86 51.98
N VAL A 185 -40.32 2.66 51.07
CA VAL A 185 -40.82 4.00 50.77
C VAL A 185 -42.19 3.96 50.07
N LEU A 186 -42.45 2.97 49.20
CA LEU A 186 -43.76 2.74 48.59
C LEU A 186 -44.79 2.28 49.62
N HIS A 187 -44.44 1.44 50.61
CA HIS A 187 -45.39 1.13 51.69
C HIS A 187 -45.67 2.36 52.57
N GLN A 188 -44.72 3.28 52.71
CA GLN A 188 -44.93 4.56 53.39
C GLN A 188 -45.72 5.57 52.52
N MET A 189 -45.58 5.55 51.19
CA MET A 189 -46.25 6.47 50.25
C MET A 189 -47.60 5.96 49.72
N ILE A 190 -47.90 4.66 49.82
CA ILE A 190 -49.23 4.12 49.48
C ILE A 190 -50.29 4.57 50.51
N GLU A 191 -49.88 4.90 51.75
CA GLU A 191 -50.76 5.56 52.72
C GLU A 191 -50.94 7.07 52.47
N ASP A 192 -49.97 7.75 51.83
CA ASP A 192 -49.97 9.22 51.71
C ASP A 192 -50.22 9.80 50.30
N ASP A 193 -50.01 9.06 49.19
CA ASP A 193 -50.10 9.65 47.84
C ASP A 193 -50.87 8.77 46.84
N ALA A 194 -52.18 8.70 47.05
CA ALA A 194 -53.14 8.51 45.96
C ALA A 194 -53.28 9.82 45.16
N ALA A 195 -52.22 10.25 44.46
CA ALA A 195 -52.30 11.39 43.53
C ALA A 195 -51.38 11.17 42.32
N ALA A 196 -52.01 10.85 41.18
CA ALA A 196 -51.34 10.80 39.89
C ALA A 196 -50.80 12.20 39.52
N ILE A 197 -49.46 12.38 39.54
CA ILE A 197 -48.84 13.58 39.00
C ILE A 197 -48.85 13.48 37.47
N LYS A 198 -49.90 14.00 36.84
CA LYS A 198 -49.87 14.41 35.44
C LYS A 198 -49.06 15.72 35.36
N ARG A 199 -47.80 15.66 34.90
CA ARG A 199 -47.07 16.88 34.50
C ARG A 199 -47.57 17.31 33.11
N ASP A 200 -47.91 18.58 32.97
CA ASP A 200 -48.33 19.18 31.70
C ASP A 200 -47.10 19.62 30.89
N GLU A 201 -46.47 18.66 30.20
CA GLU A 201 -45.28 18.92 29.36
C GLU A 201 -45.53 20.00 28.29
N HIS A 202 -46.77 20.12 27.82
CA HIS A 202 -47.15 21.10 26.80
C HIS A 202 -47.16 22.53 27.37
N GLY A 203 -47.68 22.72 28.59
CA GLY A 203 -47.64 24.00 29.30
C GLY A 203 -46.21 24.48 29.59
N ASP A 204 -45.35 23.57 30.06
CA ASP A 204 -43.95 23.87 30.37
C ASP A 204 -43.15 24.28 29.13
N LEU A 205 -43.38 23.62 27.99
CA LEU A 205 -42.73 23.95 26.72
C LEU A 205 -43.22 25.28 26.13
N LYS A 206 -44.51 25.59 26.26
CA LYS A 206 -45.05 26.88 25.83
C LYS A 206 -44.36 28.03 26.54
N ASN A 207 -44.18 27.92 27.87
CA ASN A 207 -43.48 28.94 28.65
C ASN A 207 -42.03 29.12 28.19
N LYS A 208 -41.30 28.02 27.93
CA LYS A 208 -39.93 28.08 27.42
C LYS A 208 -39.84 28.73 26.03
N PHE A 209 -40.80 28.46 25.16
CA PHE A 209 -40.87 29.09 23.85
C PHE A 209 -41.11 30.60 23.96
N ASP A 210 -42.05 31.01 24.79
CA ASP A 210 -42.32 32.44 25.03
C ASP A 210 -41.11 33.15 25.69
N GLU A 211 -40.34 32.46 26.53
CA GLU A 211 -39.06 32.96 27.07
C GLU A 211 -37.98 33.12 25.98
N LEU A 212 -37.88 32.17 25.04
CA LEU A 212 -36.94 32.25 23.92
C LEU A 212 -37.26 33.44 23.02
N LEU A 213 -38.54 33.66 22.67
CA LEU A 213 -38.97 34.82 21.92
C LEU A 213 -38.58 36.13 22.62
N LYS A 214 -38.77 36.21 23.95
CA LYS A 214 -38.38 37.37 24.76
C LYS A 214 -36.86 37.56 24.78
N LYS A 215 -36.09 36.49 24.95
CA LYS A 215 -34.61 36.52 25.00
C LYS A 215 -34.03 37.19 23.75
N TYR A 216 -34.55 36.85 22.58
CA TYR A 216 -34.09 37.37 21.29
C TYR A 216 -34.93 38.51 20.71
N LYS A 217 -35.90 39.05 21.49
CA LYS A 217 -36.79 40.15 21.10
C LYS A 217 -37.57 39.89 19.79
N ILE A 218 -38.00 38.65 19.58
CA ILE A 218 -38.76 38.22 18.40
C ILE A 218 -40.24 38.55 18.62
N THR A 219 -40.88 39.21 17.65
CA THR A 219 -42.30 39.57 17.70
C THR A 219 -43.12 38.70 16.76
N GLU A 220 -44.11 37.98 17.29
CA GLU A 220 -45.08 37.22 16.49
C GLU A 220 -46.32 38.06 16.15
N ASP A 221 -46.83 37.89 14.93
CA ASP A 221 -48.14 38.42 14.54
C ASP A 221 -49.28 37.84 15.38
N LYS A 222 -50.34 38.62 15.57
CA LYS A 222 -51.52 38.20 16.36
C LYS A 222 -52.16 36.90 15.84
N SER A 223 -52.13 36.67 14.53
CA SER A 223 -52.64 35.44 13.91
C SER A 223 -51.79 34.21 14.23
N MET A 224 -50.48 34.37 14.45
CA MET A 224 -49.58 33.26 14.80
C MET A 224 -49.68 32.89 16.29
N GLN A 225 -49.96 33.86 17.16
CA GLN A 225 -50.12 33.61 18.60
C GLN A 225 -51.31 32.70 18.94
N GLU A 226 -52.32 32.64 18.06
CA GLU A 226 -53.50 31.79 18.19
C GLU A 226 -53.28 30.36 17.62
N ASP A 227 -52.17 30.12 16.92
CA ASP A 227 -51.87 28.82 16.30
C ASP A 227 -51.28 27.82 17.31
N LYS A 228 -51.28 26.54 16.93
CA LYS A 228 -50.67 25.46 17.72
C LYS A 228 -49.18 25.74 17.94
N LEU A 229 -48.68 25.40 19.12
CA LEU A 229 -47.26 25.60 19.49
C LEU A 229 -46.30 25.00 18.47
N GLU A 230 -46.63 23.83 17.93
CA GLU A 230 -45.86 23.17 16.85
C GLU A 230 -45.73 24.03 15.60
N ASN A 231 -46.83 24.67 15.18
CA ASN A 231 -46.85 25.52 13.99
C ASN A 231 -46.09 26.82 14.25
N ARG A 232 -46.24 27.42 15.43
CA ARG A 232 -45.47 28.60 15.86
C ARG A 232 -43.96 28.31 15.82
N MET A 233 -43.55 27.20 16.42
CA MET A 233 -42.14 26.75 16.40
C MET A 233 -41.64 26.51 14.97
N LYS A 234 -42.45 25.87 14.12
CA LYS A 234 -42.10 25.60 12.73
C LYS A 234 -41.94 26.89 11.91
N ASN A 235 -42.87 27.83 12.04
CA ASN A 235 -42.82 29.11 11.34
C ASN A 235 -41.55 29.88 11.72
N LEU A 236 -41.25 29.97 13.01
CA LEU A 236 -40.04 30.62 13.49
C LEU A 236 -38.77 29.95 12.95
N GLN A 237 -38.70 28.62 12.97
CA GLN A 237 -37.57 27.88 12.41
C GLN A 237 -37.37 28.21 10.92
N ASN A 238 -38.46 28.27 10.14
CA ASN A 238 -38.40 28.57 8.72
C ASN A 238 -37.90 30.00 8.46
N GLU A 239 -38.39 30.99 9.20
CA GLU A 239 -37.94 32.37 9.11
C GLU A 239 -36.46 32.52 9.47
N LEU A 240 -36.02 31.91 10.56
CA LEU A 240 -34.61 31.95 11.00
C LEU A 240 -33.67 31.25 10.00
N THR A 241 -34.12 30.15 9.40
CA THR A 241 -33.35 29.45 8.36
C THR A 241 -33.24 30.32 7.11
N LEU A 242 -34.32 30.99 6.71
CA LEU A 242 -34.30 31.92 5.57
C LEU A 242 -33.38 33.11 5.83
N GLN A 243 -33.42 33.65 7.05
CA GLN A 243 -32.54 34.74 7.48
C GLN A 243 -31.07 34.33 7.47
N TYR A 244 -30.74 33.11 7.89
CA TYR A 244 -29.36 32.61 7.91
C TYR A 244 -28.75 32.52 6.51
N PHE A 245 -29.48 31.96 5.55
CA PHE A 245 -28.95 31.74 4.20
C PHE A 245 -29.09 32.96 3.29
N GLY A 246 -30.12 33.79 3.46
CA GLY A 246 -30.45 34.88 2.53
C GLY A 246 -30.89 34.42 1.13
N GLU A 247 -30.59 33.18 0.74
CA GLU A 247 -30.95 32.55 -0.52
C GLU A 247 -32.12 31.57 -0.37
N PRO A 248 -33.20 31.73 -1.16
CA PRO A 248 -34.40 30.89 -1.03
C PRO A 248 -34.15 29.41 -1.29
N GLN A 249 -33.25 29.05 -2.22
CA GLN A 249 -33.03 27.64 -2.59
C GLN A 249 -32.32 26.85 -1.50
N LEU A 250 -31.28 27.44 -0.89
CA LEU A 250 -30.56 26.88 0.25
C LEU A 250 -31.45 26.73 1.48
N SER A 251 -32.26 27.76 1.75
CA SER A 251 -33.24 27.74 2.83
C SER A 251 -34.25 26.61 2.66
N ILE A 252 -34.81 26.43 1.46
CA ILE A 252 -35.81 25.38 1.20
C ILE A 252 -35.19 23.99 1.39
N TRP A 253 -33.97 23.76 0.91
CA TRP A 253 -33.32 22.46 1.07
C TRP A 253 -33.02 22.12 2.54
N CYS A 254 -32.51 23.08 3.31
CA CYS A 254 -32.25 22.89 4.74
C CYS A 254 -33.55 22.68 5.53
N GLN A 255 -34.59 23.46 5.23
CA GLN A 255 -35.92 23.29 5.82
C GLN A 255 -36.48 21.90 5.54
N LEU A 256 -36.42 21.42 4.30
CA LEU A 256 -36.87 20.07 3.93
C LEU A 256 -36.04 18.98 4.62
N THR A 257 -34.73 19.18 4.77
CA THR A 257 -33.84 18.23 5.45
C THR A 257 -34.17 18.12 6.93
N ILE A 258 -34.36 19.25 7.61
CA ILE A 258 -34.76 19.28 9.03
C ILE A 258 -36.18 18.74 9.19
N ASP A 259 -37.12 19.10 8.32
CA ASP A 259 -38.51 18.61 8.34
C ASP A 259 -38.58 17.10 8.13
N CYS A 260 -37.80 16.54 7.19
CA CYS A 260 -37.66 15.11 7.01
C CYS A 260 -37.11 14.45 8.28
N ALA A 261 -36.12 15.05 8.93
CA ALA A 261 -35.58 14.52 10.18
C ALA A 261 -36.54 14.56 11.36
N ILE A 262 -37.37 15.60 11.43
CA ILE A 262 -38.40 15.76 12.45
C ILE A 262 -39.61 14.85 12.18
N SER A 263 -39.92 14.55 10.91
CA SER A 263 -41.11 13.76 10.51
C SER A 263 -40.87 12.24 10.43
N GLN A 264 -39.64 11.80 10.14
CA GLN A 264 -39.27 10.38 10.10
C GLN A 264 -39.09 9.77 11.51
N GLY A 265 -38.91 10.61 12.54
CA GLY A 265 -38.93 10.20 13.94
C GLY A 265 -40.25 10.59 14.62
N GLU A 266 -40.72 9.77 15.56
CA GLU A 266 -41.70 10.20 16.57
C GLU A 266 -41.04 11.21 17.54
N GLN A 267 -40.53 12.33 17.01
CA GLN A 267 -39.83 13.31 17.84
C GLN A 267 -40.84 14.02 18.74
N SER A 268 -40.52 14.05 20.03
CA SER A 268 -41.32 14.79 21.01
C SER A 268 -41.23 16.29 20.75
N LEU A 269 -42.25 17.04 21.20
CA LEU A 269 -42.25 18.50 21.20
C LEU A 269 -40.96 19.11 21.82
N THR A 270 -40.39 18.44 22.82
CA THR A 270 -39.13 18.81 23.47
C THR A 270 -37.93 18.73 22.54
N GLU A 271 -37.86 17.73 21.68
CA GLU A 271 -36.77 17.54 20.73
C GLU A 271 -36.85 18.59 19.61
N ARG A 272 -38.06 18.87 19.11
CA ARG A 272 -38.32 19.98 18.17
C ARG A 272 -37.91 21.33 18.77
N PHE A 273 -38.21 21.54 20.05
CA PHE A 273 -37.83 22.77 20.75
C PHE A 273 -36.32 22.91 20.92
N SER A 274 -35.62 21.79 21.14
CA SER A 274 -34.15 21.77 21.22
C SER A 274 -33.52 22.16 19.87
N ILE A 275 -34.02 21.61 18.76
CA ILE A 275 -33.58 21.96 17.39
C ILE A 275 -33.82 23.44 17.11
N LEU A 276 -35.03 23.94 17.37
CA LEU A 276 -35.35 25.35 17.19
C LEU A 276 -34.44 26.27 18.02
N THR A 277 -34.15 25.91 19.26
CA THR A 277 -33.28 26.70 20.14
C THR A 277 -31.88 26.81 19.54
N ALA A 278 -31.33 25.71 19.03
CA ALA A 278 -30.03 25.70 18.38
C ALA A 278 -30.02 26.51 17.07
N VAL A 279 -31.06 26.41 16.23
CA VAL A 279 -31.21 27.25 15.03
C VAL A 279 -31.29 28.73 15.41
N THR A 280 -32.04 29.08 16.45
CA THR A 280 -32.17 30.46 16.92
C THR A 280 -30.85 31.02 17.40
N GLU A 281 -30.10 30.25 18.18
CA GLU A 281 -28.75 30.62 18.62
C GLU A 281 -27.83 30.81 17.43
N LEU A 282 -27.79 29.87 16.49
CA LEU A 282 -26.93 29.94 15.31
C LEU A 282 -27.24 31.16 14.42
N THR A 283 -28.52 31.48 14.20
CA THR A 283 -28.93 32.62 13.36
C THR A 283 -28.73 33.96 14.05
N LEU A 284 -29.03 34.07 15.35
CA LEU A 284 -29.12 35.36 16.05
C LEU A 284 -27.92 35.70 16.93
N THR A 285 -26.99 34.76 17.16
CA THR A 285 -25.74 35.04 17.92
C THR A 285 -24.50 35.17 17.05
N ASN A 286 -24.54 34.74 15.79
CA ASN A 286 -23.45 34.92 14.82
C ASN A 286 -23.40 36.33 14.19
N ASP A 287 -24.10 37.31 14.80
CA ASP A 287 -24.19 38.70 14.32
C ASP A 287 -22.97 39.57 14.76
N SER A 288 -21.82 38.95 15.03
CA SER A 288 -20.56 39.67 15.27
C SER A 288 -19.42 39.09 14.42
N ASP A 289 -19.02 39.89 13.43
CA ASP A 289 -17.71 39.86 12.74
C ASP A 289 -17.54 38.97 11.49
N THR A 290 -18.54 38.83 10.62
CA THR A 290 -18.30 38.45 9.21
C THR A 290 -18.75 39.53 8.24
N ASP A 291 -18.10 40.70 8.36
CA ASP A 291 -18.08 41.76 7.35
C ASP A 291 -17.19 41.40 6.13
N SER A 292 -16.74 40.15 6.01
CA SER A 292 -16.02 39.64 4.85
C SER A 292 -16.96 38.85 3.94
N LYS A 293 -17.65 39.58 3.06
CA LYS A 293 -18.06 39.05 1.75
C LYS A 293 -16.80 38.77 0.92
N GLU A 294 -16.01 37.79 1.29
CA GLU A 294 -14.88 37.31 0.50
C GLU A 294 -14.92 35.79 0.46
N ASP A 295 -14.91 35.30 -0.78
CA ASP A 295 -15.02 33.91 -1.24
C ASP A 295 -16.42 33.30 -1.14
N GLN A 296 -17.18 33.41 -2.25
CA GLN A 296 -18.35 32.58 -2.50
C GLN A 296 -17.92 31.11 -2.53
N LEU A 297 -17.90 30.48 -1.35
CA LEU A 297 -17.88 29.03 -1.21
C LEU A 297 -19.01 28.45 -2.09
N PRO A 298 -18.76 27.35 -2.82
CA PRO A 298 -19.79 26.67 -3.58
C PRO A 298 -21.05 26.44 -2.74
N ASP A 299 -22.22 26.53 -3.38
CA ASP A 299 -23.55 26.34 -2.77
C ASP A 299 -23.64 25.08 -1.87
N TRP A 300 -22.86 24.04 -2.18
CA TRP A 300 -22.78 22.80 -1.40
C TRP A 300 -22.00 22.93 -0.10
N ASP A 301 -20.94 23.73 -0.06
CA ASP A 301 -20.12 23.91 1.14
C ASP A 301 -20.89 24.65 2.23
N GLN A 302 -21.68 25.66 1.84
CA GLN A 302 -22.53 26.40 2.77
C GLN A 302 -23.61 25.52 3.43
N LYS A 303 -24.13 24.51 2.71
CA LYS A 303 -25.09 23.53 3.26
C LYS A 303 -24.48 22.70 4.38
N TYR A 304 -23.28 22.19 4.16
CA TYR A 304 -22.58 21.38 5.17
C TYR A 304 -22.18 22.24 6.37
N ASP A 305 -21.69 23.47 6.15
CA ASP A 305 -21.25 24.35 7.23
C ASP A 305 -22.38 24.70 8.21
N PHE A 306 -23.59 24.98 7.70
CA PHE A 306 -24.76 25.19 8.55
C PHE A 306 -25.14 23.94 9.35
N LEU A 307 -25.23 22.77 8.69
CA LEU A 307 -25.62 21.53 9.36
C LEU A 307 -24.58 21.08 10.39
N ILE A 308 -23.29 21.27 10.10
CA ILE A 308 -22.19 21.01 11.04
C ILE A 308 -22.35 21.90 12.28
N SER A 309 -22.51 23.22 12.08
CA SER A 309 -22.65 24.17 13.18
C SER A 309 -23.89 23.90 14.03
N LEU A 310 -25.02 23.56 13.38
CA LEU A 310 -26.25 23.15 14.05
C LEU A 310 -26.04 21.89 14.90
N LEU A 311 -25.37 20.88 14.35
CA LEU A 311 -25.09 19.64 15.05
C LEU A 311 -24.11 19.82 16.21
N GLU A 312 -23.11 20.70 16.10
CA GLU A 312 -22.20 21.02 17.21
C GLU A 312 -22.94 21.71 18.36
N GLN A 313 -23.76 22.71 18.04
CA GLN A 313 -24.59 23.40 19.03
C GLN A 313 -25.55 22.43 19.71
N LEU A 314 -26.22 21.56 18.94
CA LEU A 314 -27.09 20.54 19.47
C LEU A 314 -26.34 19.48 20.25
N TYR A 315 -25.15 19.08 19.84
CA TYR A 315 -24.41 18.03 20.54
C TYR A 315 -23.93 18.51 21.91
N SER A 316 -23.60 19.80 22.06
CA SER A 316 -23.23 20.39 23.35
C SER A 316 -24.39 20.47 24.35
N THR A 317 -25.62 20.69 23.87
CA THR A 317 -26.80 20.93 24.69
C THR A 317 -27.67 19.69 24.86
N ASN A 318 -27.85 18.92 23.79
CA ASN A 318 -28.66 17.70 23.72
C ASN A 318 -28.05 16.67 22.74
N PRO A 319 -27.04 15.89 23.20
CA PRO A 319 -26.32 14.91 22.37
C PRO A 319 -27.23 13.89 21.69
N THR A 320 -28.31 13.46 22.35
CA THR A 320 -29.24 12.46 21.81
C THR A 320 -30.02 13.00 20.62
N VAL A 321 -30.46 14.28 20.68
CA VAL A 321 -31.15 14.92 19.57
C VAL A 321 -30.19 15.14 18.40
N ALA A 322 -28.95 15.57 18.65
CA ALA A 322 -27.93 15.71 17.61
C ALA A 322 -27.65 14.38 16.88
N GLN A 323 -27.56 13.27 17.62
CA GLN A 323 -27.36 11.94 17.02
C GLN A 323 -28.55 11.49 16.18
N LYS A 324 -29.78 11.68 16.68
CA LYS A 324 -30.99 11.38 15.90
C LYS A 324 -31.04 12.23 14.63
N LEU A 325 -30.77 13.52 14.76
CA LEU A 325 -30.80 14.47 13.66
C LEU A 325 -29.79 14.08 12.57
N VAL A 326 -28.54 13.76 12.90
CA VAL A 326 -27.56 13.36 11.88
C VAL A 326 -27.96 12.06 11.18
N LEU A 327 -28.50 11.07 11.88
CA LEU A 327 -28.98 9.84 11.22
C LEU A 327 -30.09 10.12 10.23
N SER A 328 -31.06 10.95 10.61
CA SER A 328 -32.12 11.33 9.69
C SER A 328 -31.63 12.21 8.54
N ILE A 329 -30.61 13.04 8.76
CA ILE A 329 -29.93 13.77 7.70
C ILE A 329 -29.28 12.79 6.70
N LEU A 330 -28.58 11.75 7.19
CA LEU A 330 -27.98 10.72 6.33
C LEU A 330 -29.00 10.04 5.41
N ASP A 331 -30.23 9.83 5.89
CA ASP A 331 -31.29 9.24 5.08
C ASP A 331 -31.70 10.13 3.90
N VAL A 332 -31.62 11.46 4.05
CA VAL A 332 -31.92 12.45 3.01
C VAL A 332 -30.82 12.51 1.94
N PHE A 333 -29.57 12.21 2.30
CA PHE A 333 -28.46 12.18 1.35
C PHE A 333 -28.52 10.94 0.43
N THR A 334 -29.07 11.13 -0.77
CA THR A 334 -29.18 10.09 -1.80
C THR A 334 -27.84 9.68 -2.42
N GLU A 335 -26.82 10.53 -2.29
CA GLU A 335 -25.47 10.30 -2.80
C GLU A 335 -24.69 9.27 -1.98
N VAL A 336 -25.12 8.96 -0.76
CA VAL A 336 -24.48 7.99 0.12
C VAL A 336 -25.15 6.64 -0.05
N SER A 337 -24.39 5.61 -0.41
CA SER A 337 -24.95 4.25 -0.50
C SER A 337 -25.47 3.76 0.85
N GLU A 338 -26.52 2.93 0.84
CA GLU A 338 -27.10 2.32 2.05
C GLU A 338 -26.06 1.55 2.88
N LYS A 339 -25.06 0.95 2.22
CA LYS A 339 -23.93 0.30 2.88
C LYS A 339 -23.10 1.29 3.70
N ASN A 340 -22.80 2.47 3.14
CA ASN A 340 -22.05 3.52 3.82
C ASN A 340 -22.86 4.17 4.94
N LYS A 341 -24.17 4.39 4.74
CA LYS A 341 -25.07 4.82 5.82
C LYS A 341 -25.06 3.82 6.98
N GLY A 342 -25.09 2.52 6.70
CA GLY A 342 -24.97 1.47 7.71
C GLY A 342 -23.68 1.55 8.52
N HIS A 343 -22.53 1.75 7.87
CA HIS A 343 -21.26 1.93 8.58
C HIS A 343 -21.22 3.22 9.41
N LEU A 344 -21.72 4.34 8.87
CA LEU A 344 -21.78 5.62 9.59
C LEU A 344 -22.67 5.52 10.84
N SER A 345 -23.82 4.84 10.74
CA SER A 345 -24.68 4.55 11.88
C SER A 345 -23.97 3.74 12.96
N GLN A 346 -23.16 2.76 12.57
CA GLN A 346 -22.35 1.98 13.51
C GLN A 346 -21.23 2.81 14.14
N ILE A 347 -20.57 3.68 13.37
CA ILE A 347 -19.54 4.61 13.88
C ILE A 347 -20.15 5.56 14.91
N LEU A 348 -21.33 6.13 14.61
CA LEU A 348 -22.05 7.01 15.51
C LEU A 348 -22.51 6.28 16.78
N PHE A 349 -23.07 5.07 16.63
CA PHE A 349 -23.54 4.27 17.77
C PHE A 349 -22.40 3.90 18.73
N ASN A 350 -21.22 3.63 18.19
CA ASN A 350 -20.02 3.34 18.98
C ASN A 350 -19.33 4.61 19.50
N MET A 351 -19.88 5.80 19.25
CA MET A 351 -19.31 7.09 19.66
C MET A 351 -17.88 7.29 19.14
N ILE A 352 -17.56 6.69 17.99
CA ILE A 352 -16.24 6.80 17.37
C ILE A 352 -16.09 8.20 16.76
N TRP A 353 -17.11 8.64 16.04
CA TRP A 353 -17.22 10.00 15.51
C TRP A 353 -18.45 10.70 16.08
N THR A 354 -18.32 12.00 16.27
CA THR A 354 -19.40 12.93 16.56
C THR A 354 -20.29 13.16 15.33
N PRO A 355 -21.53 13.66 15.53
CA PRO A 355 -22.41 14.02 14.43
C PRO A 355 -21.78 14.99 13.41
N SER A 356 -20.99 15.97 13.86
CA SER A 356 -20.31 16.92 12.98
C SER A 356 -19.18 16.29 12.17
N GLU A 357 -18.38 15.40 12.78
CA GLU A 357 -17.33 14.64 12.09
C GLU A 357 -17.90 13.75 10.97
N ILE A 358 -19.11 13.20 11.16
CA ILE A 358 -19.80 12.45 10.10
C ILE A 358 -20.12 13.34 8.90
N LEU A 359 -20.63 14.56 9.12
CA LEU A 359 -20.92 15.49 8.04
C LEU A 359 -19.65 16.03 7.38
N LEU A 360 -18.58 16.27 8.15
CA LEU A 360 -17.26 16.63 7.61
C LEU A 360 -16.70 15.54 6.70
N PHE A 361 -16.83 14.27 7.10
CA PHE A 361 -16.47 13.14 6.25
C PHE A 361 -17.28 13.18 4.95
N LEU A 362 -18.62 13.30 5.04
CA LEU A 362 -19.48 13.34 3.86
C LEU A 362 -19.15 14.48 2.90
N ARG A 363 -18.86 15.68 3.43
CA ARG A 363 -18.39 16.81 2.65
C ARG A 363 -17.12 16.44 1.88
N GLY A 364 -16.15 15.80 2.55
CA GLY A 364 -14.88 15.40 1.95
C GLY A 364 -14.96 14.25 0.94
N VAL A 365 -15.98 13.38 1.03
CA VAL A 365 -16.20 12.29 0.06
C VAL A 365 -17.24 12.61 -1.02
N SER A 366 -17.83 13.81 -1.01
CA SER A 366 -18.70 14.26 -2.10
C SER A 366 -17.91 14.29 -3.42
N GLY A 367 -18.34 13.50 -4.40
CA GLY A 367 -17.66 13.32 -5.68
C GLY A 367 -16.58 12.22 -5.74
N ILE A 368 -16.33 11.50 -4.65
CA ILE A 368 -15.38 10.37 -4.60
C ILE A 368 -16.08 9.03 -4.90
N ASN A 369 -15.33 8.05 -5.42
CA ASN A 369 -15.82 6.68 -5.62
C ASN A 369 -16.34 6.06 -4.30
N GLN A 370 -17.59 5.57 -4.31
CA GLN A 370 -18.26 4.94 -3.17
C GLN A 370 -17.49 3.74 -2.59
N ASP A 371 -16.73 3.02 -3.40
CA ASP A 371 -15.88 1.91 -2.93
C ASP A 371 -14.74 2.41 -2.05
N LEU A 372 -14.14 3.56 -2.39
CA LEU A 372 -13.11 4.19 -1.58
C LEU A 372 -13.68 4.71 -0.26
N ALA A 373 -14.85 5.37 -0.31
CA ALA A 373 -15.57 5.81 0.90
C ALA A 373 -15.90 4.61 1.82
N THR A 374 -16.33 3.49 1.25
CA THR A 374 -16.59 2.25 1.99
C THR A 374 -15.31 1.75 2.68
N SER A 375 -14.18 1.71 1.98
CA SER A 375 -12.92 1.24 2.52
C SER A 375 -12.42 2.11 3.68
N ILE A 376 -12.57 3.44 3.57
CA ILE A 376 -12.21 4.38 4.66
C ILE A 376 -13.09 4.14 5.89
N LEU A 377 -14.42 4.02 5.72
CA LEU A 377 -15.35 3.77 6.82
C LEU A 377 -15.07 2.44 7.52
N GLN A 378 -14.80 1.38 6.76
CA GLN A 378 -14.43 0.07 7.32
C GLN A 378 -13.12 0.13 8.09
N THR A 379 -12.13 0.85 7.58
CA THR A 379 -10.84 1.03 8.23
C THR A 379 -11.02 1.79 9.56
N SER A 380 -11.74 2.92 9.55
CA SER A 380 -12.04 3.71 10.75
C SER A 380 -12.73 2.87 11.84
N TRP A 381 -13.71 2.06 11.43
CA TRP A 381 -14.45 1.18 12.33
C TRP A 381 -13.57 0.07 12.93
N ILE A 382 -12.76 -0.61 12.10
CA ILE A 382 -11.86 -1.70 12.54
C ILE A 382 -10.78 -1.18 13.49
N PHE A 383 -10.10 -0.07 13.13
CA PHE A 383 -9.05 0.50 13.97
C PHE A 383 -9.60 0.95 15.32
N SER A 384 -10.76 1.60 15.34
CA SER A 384 -11.36 2.09 16.58
C SER A 384 -11.80 0.95 17.51
N LEU A 385 -12.34 -0.15 16.96
CA LEU A 385 -12.67 -1.36 17.72
C LEU A 385 -11.44 -2.04 18.32
N LEU A 386 -10.31 -2.05 17.60
CA LEU A 386 -9.05 -2.60 18.11
C LEU A 386 -8.43 -1.75 19.21
N SER A 387 -8.66 -0.43 19.23
CA SER A 387 -8.19 0.46 20.30
C SER A 387 -9.08 0.49 21.55
N LEU A 388 -10.29 -0.07 21.49
CA LEU A 388 -11.21 -0.21 22.63
C LEU A 388 -11.13 -1.57 23.33
N LEU A 389 -10.42 -2.54 22.75
CA LEU A 389 -10.12 -3.87 23.28
C LEU A 389 -8.73 -3.90 23.92
#